data_AF-A0A835T6Y7-F1
#
_entry.id   AF-A0A835T6Y7-F1
#
_cell.length_a   1.000
_cell.length_b   1.000
_cell.length_c   1.000
_cell.angle_alpha   90.00
_cell.angle_beta   90.00
_cell.angle_gamma   90.00
#
_symmetry.space_group_name_H-M   'P 1'
#
loop_
_entity.id
_entity.type
_entity.pdbx_description
1 polymer ?
#
loop_
_entity_poly.entity_id
_entity_poly.type
_entity_poly.pdbx_seq_one_letter_code
_entity_poly.pdbx_strand_id
1 'polypeptide(L)'
;MQQQLRGPSIRAPALKGAAAPRPAGLLRPAPCTPRRAPFTSPSSPFSPAPPARGPAPARVMDMFNDPITARPPKNPDPSLINEDFSPTTQDKRTFDTLDYATFWITLVISITTYYLAASLVDLGMSWWQGILTVFFGNLITLLPMVLNAHPGTKYGVPFPVLARASFGIQGANLPSLSRAIVACGWFGIQTWIGGSSIFQMLMAVTGGAVAAAPIAWLGISLPELLCFLAFWAAQVWIVVRGMESIRILEKYSAPILIGLSLALMGWAVSSAGGFGPMLSTPSQFGVGMPKEGQFWQVFWPAVTANVGYWATLSLNIPDFTRYAKSQKDQVMGQAIGLPLFMALFTFLGLAVTSATVVIYGEAIIDPVQLLGRMEGLVPICISLFGLMWATLTTNIAANVVAPANAFVNCAPKLISFEAGGILTAVLGLLMCPWNLVSSTHGFVNTWLIGYSALLGPVIGIVMSDYFIVRRRQLDIDSLYSKGEKSIYWYKGGWNTAALWAILIGVMPTLPGFLGTIGVVSGLPPIFGQLYDLAWFVGVAVSSVVYCLLMRGAPGAYKSGGDAASNGFSDGGSAPGGATI
;
A
#
# COMPACT_ATOMS: atom_id res chain seq x y z
N MET A 1 -35.87 -51.18 1.40
CA MET A 1 -36.46 -51.28 2.75
C MET A 1 -36.92 -49.86 3.11
N GLN A 2 -38.13 -49.43 2.68
CA GLN A 2 -39.41 -49.41 3.44
C GLN A 2 -39.21 -48.97 4.92
N GLN A 3 -39.95 -48.04 5.54
CA GLN A 3 -41.26 -47.42 5.28
C GLN A 3 -41.48 -46.29 6.33
N GLN A 4 -42.24 -45.24 5.98
CA GLN A 4 -43.25 -44.48 6.77
C GLN A 4 -42.96 -43.99 8.21
N LEU A 5 -43.31 -42.75 8.60
CA LEU A 5 -44.68 -42.37 9.04
C LEU A 5 -44.94 -40.84 8.96
N ARG A 6 -46.21 -40.49 8.72
CA ARG A 6 -46.79 -39.13 8.61
C ARG A 6 -47.71 -38.80 9.81
N GLY A 7 -47.80 -37.50 10.12
CA GLY A 7 -49.04 -36.75 10.47
C GLY A 7 -49.13 -36.15 11.89
N PRO A 8 -50.03 -35.18 12.18
CA PRO A 8 -50.86 -34.34 11.29
C PRO A 8 -50.92 -32.82 11.64
N SER A 9 -51.70 -32.09 10.83
CA SER A 9 -52.01 -30.66 10.76
C SER A 9 -52.99 -30.09 11.79
N ILE A 10 -52.92 -28.78 12.09
CA ILE A 10 -54.04 -27.95 12.59
C ILE A 10 -54.06 -26.57 11.89
N ARG A 11 -55.26 -26.11 11.48
CA ARG A 11 -55.59 -24.85 10.77
C ARG A 11 -56.05 -23.73 11.73
N ALA A 12 -55.62 -22.49 11.40
CA ALA A 12 -56.20 -21.13 11.45
C ALA A 12 -57.42 -20.75 12.35
N PRO A 13 -57.58 -19.46 12.75
CA PRO A 13 -58.21 -18.47 11.86
C PRO A 13 -57.64 -17.04 11.88
N ALA A 14 -58.04 -16.26 10.88
CA ALA A 14 -57.76 -14.84 10.67
C ALA A 14 -58.84 -13.92 11.27
N LEU A 15 -58.50 -12.67 11.60
CA LEU A 15 -59.45 -11.56 11.78
C LEU A 15 -58.90 -10.24 11.21
N LYS A 16 -59.78 -9.52 10.52
CA LYS A 16 -59.62 -8.25 9.78
C LYS A 16 -60.17 -7.05 10.58
N GLY A 17 -59.75 -5.84 10.19
CA GLY A 17 -60.51 -4.56 10.33
C GLY A 17 -59.94 -3.62 11.40
N ALA A 18 -59.87 -2.29 11.26
CA ALA A 18 -60.42 -1.32 10.30
C ALA A 18 -59.60 0.00 10.42
N ALA A 19 -59.24 0.67 9.32
CA ALA A 19 -59.85 1.89 8.76
C ALA A 19 -59.45 3.24 9.42
N ALA A 20 -59.02 4.16 8.54
CA ALA A 20 -58.54 5.55 8.75
C ALA A 20 -59.72 6.54 9.08
N PRO A 21 -59.52 7.86 9.37
CA PRO A 21 -58.97 8.84 8.40
C PRO A 21 -58.18 10.07 8.97
N ARG A 22 -57.43 10.73 8.09
CA ARG A 22 -57.04 12.18 8.12
C ARG A 22 -58.21 13.00 7.53
N PRO A 23 -58.42 14.32 7.81
CA PRO A 23 -57.57 15.39 7.23
C PRO A 23 -57.56 16.79 7.90
N ALA A 24 -56.70 17.67 7.33
CA ALA A 24 -56.75 19.15 7.28
C ALA A 24 -56.75 19.94 8.61
N GLY A 25 -56.09 21.07 8.79
CA GLY A 25 -55.49 22.07 7.90
C GLY A 25 -55.63 23.43 8.60
N LEU A 26 -54.78 24.39 8.20
CA LEU A 26 -54.99 25.85 8.28
C LEU A 26 -54.50 26.66 9.52
N LEU A 27 -53.60 27.60 9.17
CA LEU A 27 -53.57 29.03 9.52
C LEU A 27 -52.86 29.51 10.80
N ARG A 28 -51.74 30.24 10.56
CA ARG A 28 -51.33 31.42 11.35
C ARG A 28 -52.29 32.60 11.06
N PRO A 29 -52.44 33.57 11.98
CA PRO A 29 -51.65 34.81 11.89
C PRO A 29 -51.22 35.41 13.26
N ALA A 30 -50.23 36.32 13.22
CA ALA A 30 -49.85 37.28 14.28
C ALA A 30 -50.73 38.57 14.16
N PRO A 31 -50.45 39.75 14.78
CA PRO A 31 -49.58 40.16 15.90
C PRO A 31 -50.27 41.12 16.92
N CYS A 32 -49.62 41.51 18.04
CA CYS A 32 -49.82 42.82 18.70
C CYS A 32 -48.73 43.12 19.76
N THR A 33 -48.32 44.39 19.81
CA THR A 33 -47.15 45.00 20.50
C THR A 33 -47.53 45.55 21.91
N PRO A 34 -46.60 46.15 22.71
CA PRO A 34 -46.18 47.55 22.48
C PRO A 34 -44.69 47.89 22.77
N ARG A 35 -44.24 48.94 22.09
CA ARG A 35 -43.00 49.71 22.29
C ARG A 35 -42.97 50.43 23.65
N ARG A 36 -41.79 50.49 24.28
CA ARG A 36 -41.37 51.61 25.15
C ARG A 36 -39.95 52.06 24.76
N ALA A 37 -39.75 53.38 24.81
CA ALA A 37 -38.57 54.13 24.38
C ALA A 37 -37.44 54.13 25.46
N PRO A 38 -36.24 54.71 25.19
CA PRO A 38 -34.97 54.24 25.72
C PRO A 38 -34.58 54.86 27.07
N PHE A 39 -33.94 54.06 27.92
CA PHE A 39 -33.15 54.55 29.06
C PHE A 39 -31.67 54.49 28.70
N THR A 40 -31.03 55.65 28.65
CA THR A 40 -29.57 55.82 28.62
C THR A 40 -29.03 55.71 30.05
N SER A 41 -28.01 54.86 30.24
CA SER A 41 -27.13 54.94 31.42
C SER A 41 -25.70 54.57 31.02
N PRO A 42 -24.68 55.14 31.69
CA PRO A 42 -23.37 55.41 31.11
C PRO A 42 -22.42 54.21 31.13
N SER A 43 -21.49 54.24 30.18
CA SER A 43 -20.38 53.32 29.94
C SER A 43 -19.57 52.95 31.19
N SER A 44 -19.46 51.65 31.49
CA SER A 44 -18.31 51.10 32.22
C SER A 44 -17.29 50.52 31.22
N PRO A 45 -16.03 50.98 31.20
CA PRO A 45 -14.98 50.32 30.43
C PRO A 45 -14.50 49.17 31.29
N PHE A 46 -14.80 47.91 30.95
CA PHE A 46 -14.11 46.67 31.37
C PHE A 46 -15.12 45.51 31.28
N SER A 47 -15.29 45.00 30.06
CA SER A 47 -15.77 43.64 29.84
C SER A 47 -14.72 42.97 28.95
N PRO A 48 -13.98 41.95 29.41
CA PRO A 48 -13.03 41.25 28.56
C PRO A 48 -13.82 40.60 27.41
N ALA A 49 -13.37 40.83 26.18
CA ALA A 49 -13.93 40.18 25.01
C ALA A 49 -13.93 38.65 25.25
N PRO A 50 -14.99 37.92 24.83
CA PRO A 50 -14.98 36.47 24.94
C PRO A 50 -13.73 35.94 24.22
N PRO A 51 -13.02 34.95 24.79
CA PRO A 51 -11.81 34.42 24.18
C PRO A 51 -12.14 33.99 22.75
N ALA A 52 -11.34 34.49 21.80
CA ALA A 52 -11.46 34.09 20.40
C ALA A 52 -11.49 32.56 20.34
N ARG A 53 -12.58 31.98 19.84
CA ARG A 53 -12.67 30.54 19.61
C ARG A 53 -11.44 30.16 18.78
N GLY A 54 -10.58 29.30 19.34
CA GLY A 54 -9.45 28.74 18.60
C GLY A 54 -9.95 28.13 17.27
N PRO A 55 -9.09 28.07 16.24
CA PRO A 55 -9.50 27.55 14.94
C PRO A 55 -10.11 26.16 15.13
N ALA A 56 -11.32 25.98 14.59
CA ALA A 56 -12.00 24.69 14.60
C ALA A 56 -11.06 23.63 14.00
N PRO A 57 -11.09 22.37 14.50
CA PRO A 57 -10.31 21.31 13.89
C PRO A 57 -10.64 21.25 12.40
N ALA A 58 -9.63 21.40 11.55
CA ALA A 58 -9.80 21.41 10.10
C ALA A 58 -10.55 20.13 9.70
N ARG A 59 -11.66 20.29 8.96
CA ARG A 59 -12.48 19.16 8.58
C ARG A 59 -11.72 18.34 7.55
N VAL A 60 -11.93 17.01 7.52
CA VAL A 60 -11.34 16.11 6.51
C VAL A 60 -11.62 16.62 5.08
N MET A 61 -12.78 17.25 4.86
CA MET A 61 -13.15 17.87 3.58
C MET A 61 -12.24 19.04 3.13
N ASP A 62 -11.56 19.72 4.06
CA ASP A 62 -10.67 20.84 3.71
C ASP A 62 -9.38 20.35 3.03
N MET A 63 -8.99 19.09 3.26
CA MET A 63 -7.75 18.50 2.74
C MET A 63 -7.70 18.40 1.21
N PHE A 64 -8.84 18.21 0.55
CA PHE A 64 -8.89 18.11 -0.91
C PHE A 64 -8.57 19.44 -1.61
N ASN A 65 -8.65 20.55 -0.87
CA ASN A 65 -8.42 21.90 -1.38
C ASN A 65 -7.18 22.55 -0.75
N ASP A 66 -6.38 21.81 0.02
CA ASP A 66 -5.13 22.32 0.57
C ASP A 66 -4.23 22.78 -0.59
N PRO A 67 -3.71 24.03 -0.55
CA PRO A 67 -2.91 24.57 -1.64
C PRO A 67 -1.56 23.85 -1.72
N ILE A 68 -1.00 23.79 -2.94
CA ILE A 68 0.39 23.38 -3.13
C ILE A 68 1.28 24.50 -2.60
N THR A 69 2.16 24.14 -1.66
CA THR A 69 3.12 25.04 -1.01
C THR A 69 4.57 24.58 -1.28
N ALA A 70 4.76 23.74 -2.29
CA ALA A 70 6.08 23.27 -2.71
C ALA A 70 6.95 24.44 -3.16
N ARG A 71 8.17 24.50 -2.65
CA ARG A 71 9.18 25.50 -3.01
C ARG A 71 10.58 24.95 -2.77
N PRO A 72 11.61 25.47 -3.45
CA PRO A 72 12.99 25.17 -3.11
C PRO A 72 13.29 25.51 -1.63
N PRO A 73 14.08 24.67 -0.93
CA PRO A 73 14.56 25.00 0.41
C PRO A 73 15.58 26.15 0.35
N LYS A 74 15.61 26.98 1.39
CA LYS A 74 16.60 28.05 1.55
C LYS A 74 17.86 27.50 2.19
N ASN A 75 19.02 27.72 1.56
CA ASN A 75 20.34 27.29 2.06
C ASN A 75 20.39 25.81 2.52
N PRO A 76 19.97 24.85 1.67
CA PRO A 76 19.95 23.44 2.05
C PRO A 76 21.37 22.93 2.32
N ASP A 77 21.48 21.97 3.24
CA ASP A 77 22.72 21.22 3.43
C ASP A 77 23.02 20.43 2.14
N PRO A 78 24.22 20.60 1.54
CA PRO A 78 24.57 19.94 0.27
C PRO A 78 24.48 18.42 0.29
N SER A 79 24.52 17.80 1.48
CA SER A 79 24.39 16.35 1.63
C SER A 79 22.94 15.84 1.72
N LEU A 80 21.95 16.74 1.81
CA LEU A 80 20.53 16.38 1.98
C LEU A 80 19.67 16.70 0.75
N ILE A 81 20.26 17.34 -0.26
CA ILE A 81 19.59 17.76 -1.48
C ILE A 81 20.36 17.29 -2.72
N ASN A 82 19.61 16.77 -3.68
CA ASN A 82 20.02 16.51 -5.05
C ASN A 82 18.76 16.65 -5.93
N GLU A 83 18.85 16.35 -7.22
CA GLU A 83 17.68 16.42 -8.11
C GLU A 83 16.52 15.53 -7.63
N ASP A 84 16.82 14.29 -7.23
CA ASP A 84 15.81 13.31 -6.79
C ASP A 84 15.13 13.71 -5.49
N PHE A 85 15.83 14.32 -4.54
CA PHE A 85 15.28 14.74 -3.25
C PHE A 85 14.77 16.18 -3.24
N SER A 86 15.02 16.97 -4.29
CA SER A 86 14.52 18.35 -4.36
C SER A 86 12.99 18.40 -4.43
N PRO A 87 12.34 19.40 -3.81
CA PRO A 87 10.90 19.58 -3.98
C PRO A 87 10.52 19.76 -5.44
N THR A 88 9.48 19.07 -5.92
CA THR A 88 8.98 19.21 -7.30
C THR A 88 8.47 20.63 -7.54
N THR A 89 9.03 21.27 -8.56
CA THR A 89 8.64 22.60 -9.05
C THR A 89 7.30 22.56 -9.77
N GLN A 90 6.65 23.72 -9.91
CA GLN A 90 5.30 23.81 -10.47
C GLN A 90 5.21 23.32 -11.92
N ASP A 91 6.23 23.55 -12.73
CA ASP A 91 6.35 23.14 -14.13
C ASP A 91 6.48 21.61 -14.29
N LYS A 92 7.03 20.91 -13.29
CA LYS A 92 7.18 19.44 -13.30
C LYS A 92 5.92 18.71 -12.81
N ARG A 93 4.87 19.43 -12.38
CA ARG A 93 3.62 18.84 -11.87
C ARG A 93 2.64 18.55 -12.99
N THR A 94 2.84 17.40 -13.64
CA THR A 94 2.10 17.03 -14.84
C THR A 94 0.96 16.04 -14.58
N PHE A 95 0.94 15.36 -13.44
CA PHE A 95 0.02 14.25 -13.20
C PHE A 95 -1.36 14.77 -12.76
N ASP A 96 -2.39 14.44 -13.52
CA ASP A 96 -3.79 14.62 -13.16
C ASP A 96 -4.47 13.31 -12.71
N THR A 97 -5.78 13.40 -12.46
CA THR A 97 -6.63 12.27 -12.07
C THR A 97 -6.50 11.07 -13.03
N LEU A 98 -6.44 11.30 -14.34
CA LEU A 98 -6.37 10.23 -15.34
C LEU A 98 -4.99 9.58 -15.34
N ASP A 99 -3.93 10.38 -15.19
CA ASP A 99 -2.55 9.86 -15.09
C ASP A 99 -2.41 8.92 -13.90
N TYR A 100 -2.91 9.31 -12.73
CA TYR A 100 -2.91 8.44 -11.54
C TYR A 100 -3.79 7.21 -11.71
N ALA A 101 -4.97 7.34 -12.31
CA ALA A 101 -5.82 6.17 -12.56
C ALA A 101 -5.14 5.17 -13.50
N THR A 102 -4.51 5.65 -14.57
CA THR A 102 -3.77 4.83 -15.54
C THR A 102 -2.53 4.18 -14.92
N PHE A 103 -1.82 4.92 -14.06
CA PHE A 103 -0.72 4.40 -13.25
C PHE A 103 -1.16 3.19 -12.43
N TRP A 104 -2.29 3.28 -11.72
CA TRP A 104 -2.81 2.17 -10.93
C TRP A 104 -3.27 0.99 -11.77
N ILE A 105 -3.99 1.24 -12.87
CA ILE A 105 -4.42 0.17 -13.79
C ILE A 105 -3.20 -0.62 -14.27
N THR A 106 -2.12 0.06 -14.61
CA THR A 106 -0.88 -0.57 -15.09
C THR A 106 -0.20 -1.40 -14.00
N LEU A 107 -0.21 -0.94 -12.74
CA LEU A 107 0.38 -1.69 -11.62
C LEU A 107 -0.45 -2.88 -11.16
N VAL A 108 -1.78 -2.78 -11.24
CA VAL A 108 -2.71 -3.84 -10.83
C VAL A 108 -2.55 -5.06 -11.74
N ILE A 109 -2.37 -4.85 -13.04
CA ILE A 109 -2.22 -5.90 -14.04
C ILE A 109 -0.82 -6.49 -13.91
N SER A 110 -0.68 -7.49 -13.06
CA SER A 110 0.60 -8.18 -12.83
C SER A 110 0.37 -9.63 -12.43
N ILE A 111 1.38 -10.46 -12.66
CA ILE A 111 1.34 -11.88 -12.27
C ILE A 111 1.25 -12.03 -10.74
N THR A 112 1.84 -11.13 -9.96
CA THR A 112 1.75 -11.16 -8.50
C THR A 112 0.34 -10.88 -7.99
N THR A 113 -0.44 -10.05 -8.69
CA THR A 113 -1.88 -9.87 -8.40
C THR A 113 -2.66 -11.16 -8.70
N TYR A 114 -2.30 -11.88 -9.76
CA TYR A 114 -2.88 -13.20 -10.04
C TYR A 114 -2.62 -14.17 -8.88
N TYR A 115 -1.38 -14.26 -8.38
CA TYR A 115 -1.03 -15.08 -7.21
C TYR A 115 -1.87 -14.73 -5.98
N LEU A 116 -2.03 -13.42 -5.69
CA LEU A 116 -2.89 -12.96 -4.60
C LEU A 116 -4.32 -13.46 -4.78
N ALA A 117 -4.90 -13.29 -5.98
CA ALA A 117 -6.24 -13.76 -6.29
C ALA A 117 -6.36 -15.28 -6.16
N ALA A 118 -5.46 -16.03 -6.78
CA ALA A 118 -5.45 -17.49 -6.79
C ALA A 118 -5.30 -18.08 -5.38
N SER A 119 -4.50 -17.45 -4.51
CA SER A 119 -4.35 -17.85 -3.11
C SER A 119 -5.67 -17.82 -2.34
N LEU A 120 -6.62 -16.95 -2.70
CA LEU A 120 -7.94 -16.90 -2.06
C LEU A 120 -8.81 -18.11 -2.42
N VAL A 121 -8.70 -18.63 -3.65
CA VAL A 121 -9.38 -19.88 -4.04
C VAL A 121 -8.82 -21.04 -3.24
N ASP A 122 -7.50 -21.13 -3.11
CA ASP A 122 -6.81 -22.15 -2.31
C ASP A 122 -7.17 -22.07 -0.81
N LEU A 123 -7.32 -20.85 -0.29
CA LEU A 123 -7.85 -20.62 1.05
C LEU A 123 -9.31 -21.05 1.20
N GLY A 124 -10.04 -21.31 0.12
CA GLY A 124 -11.38 -21.89 0.09
C GLY A 124 -12.49 -20.89 -0.26
N MET A 125 -12.15 -19.67 -0.67
CA MET A 125 -13.14 -18.68 -1.09
C MET A 125 -13.71 -19.01 -2.46
N SER A 126 -15.02 -18.78 -2.63
CA SER A 126 -15.60 -18.70 -3.98
C SER A 126 -15.12 -17.43 -4.69
N TRP A 127 -15.30 -17.37 -6.01
CA TRP A 127 -14.88 -16.23 -6.82
C TRP A 127 -15.46 -14.89 -6.33
N TRP A 128 -16.73 -14.84 -5.91
CA TRP A 128 -17.33 -13.60 -5.45
C TRP A 128 -16.84 -13.20 -4.05
N GLN A 129 -16.60 -14.19 -3.16
CA GLN A 129 -16.01 -13.95 -1.84
C GLN A 129 -14.62 -13.36 -1.97
N GLY A 130 -13.81 -13.90 -2.89
CA GLY A 130 -12.48 -13.39 -3.18
C GLY A 130 -12.50 -11.95 -3.71
N ILE A 131 -13.37 -11.64 -4.69
CA ILE A 131 -13.50 -10.26 -5.21
C ILE A 131 -13.87 -9.29 -4.10
N LEU A 132 -14.87 -9.61 -3.28
CA LEU A 132 -15.31 -8.72 -2.21
C LEU A 132 -14.21 -8.53 -1.15
N THR A 133 -13.46 -9.58 -0.83
CA THR A 133 -12.32 -9.51 0.10
C THR A 133 -11.23 -8.58 -0.42
N VAL A 134 -10.83 -8.72 -1.69
CA VAL A 134 -9.83 -7.84 -2.30
C VAL A 134 -10.36 -6.42 -2.45
N PHE A 135 -11.58 -6.23 -2.92
CA PHE A 135 -12.19 -4.91 -3.05
C PHE A 135 -12.21 -4.19 -1.70
N PHE A 136 -12.68 -4.87 -0.65
CA PHE A 136 -12.71 -4.33 0.71
C PHE A 136 -11.31 -4.02 1.24
N GLY A 137 -10.35 -4.93 1.05
CA GLY A 137 -8.96 -4.69 1.42
C GLY A 137 -8.37 -3.47 0.70
N ASN A 138 -8.70 -3.24 -0.56
CA ASN A 138 -8.21 -2.08 -1.32
C ASN A 138 -8.91 -0.77 -0.91
N LEU A 139 -10.17 -0.82 -0.48
CA LEU A 139 -10.80 0.34 0.16
C LEU A 139 -10.10 0.73 1.47
N ILE A 140 -9.66 -0.26 2.25
CA ILE A 140 -8.85 -0.02 3.45
C ILE A 140 -7.49 0.58 3.06
N THR A 141 -6.79 0.00 2.09
CA THR A 141 -5.49 0.49 1.58
C THR A 141 -5.57 1.92 1.05
N LEU A 142 -6.69 2.30 0.42
CA LEU A 142 -6.88 3.63 -0.13
C LEU A 142 -6.73 4.74 0.94
N LEU A 143 -7.09 4.45 2.19
CA LEU A 143 -7.00 5.42 3.28
C LEU A 143 -5.55 5.85 3.59
N PRO A 144 -4.61 4.97 3.99
CA PRO A 144 -3.22 5.35 4.18
C PRO A 144 -2.58 5.86 2.88
N MET A 145 -2.99 5.33 1.71
CA MET A 145 -2.50 5.81 0.42
C MET A 145 -2.79 7.30 0.21
N VAL A 146 -4.07 7.71 0.32
CA VAL A 146 -4.49 9.11 0.15
C VAL A 146 -3.91 10.03 1.22
N LEU A 147 -3.87 9.57 2.46
CA LEU A 147 -3.37 10.38 3.58
C LEU A 147 -1.86 10.60 3.47
N ASN A 148 -1.09 9.56 3.15
CA ASN A 148 0.35 9.68 3.00
C ASN A 148 0.75 10.37 1.68
N ALA A 149 -0.10 10.32 0.64
CA ALA A 149 0.06 11.08 -0.59
C ALA A 149 -0.02 12.60 -0.39
N HIS A 150 -0.82 13.06 0.57
CA HIS A 150 -1.08 14.47 0.81
C HIS A 150 0.18 15.33 1.00
N PRO A 151 1.12 15.03 1.92
CA PRO A 151 2.35 15.82 2.06
C PRO A 151 3.22 15.80 0.80
N GLY A 152 3.26 14.68 0.06
CA GLY A 152 3.95 14.59 -1.22
C GLY A 152 3.41 15.61 -2.22
N THR A 153 2.09 15.66 -2.39
CA THR A 153 1.44 16.66 -3.26
C THR A 153 1.60 18.08 -2.73
N LYS A 154 1.38 18.34 -1.44
CA LYS A 154 1.42 19.68 -0.86
C LYS A 154 2.82 20.31 -0.93
N TYR A 155 3.85 19.55 -0.55
CA TYR A 155 5.22 20.07 -0.42
C TYR A 155 6.14 19.67 -1.58
N GLY A 156 5.71 18.76 -2.46
CA GLY A 156 6.52 18.28 -3.59
C GLY A 156 7.68 17.39 -3.16
N VAL A 157 7.67 16.87 -1.94
CA VAL A 157 8.78 16.09 -1.38
C VAL A 157 8.55 14.59 -1.53
N PRO A 158 9.60 13.79 -1.83
CA PRO A 158 9.51 12.34 -1.85
C PRO A 158 9.46 11.75 -0.42
N PHE A 159 9.18 10.46 -0.31
CA PHE A 159 9.00 9.78 0.98
C PHE A 159 10.23 9.85 1.89
N PRO A 160 11.48 9.62 1.42
CA PRO A 160 12.65 9.71 2.31
C PRO A 160 12.79 11.09 2.97
N VAL A 161 12.37 12.16 2.28
CA VAL A 161 12.36 13.52 2.82
C VAL A 161 11.20 13.69 3.82
N LEU A 162 10.00 13.22 3.49
CA LEU A 162 8.87 13.23 4.41
C LEU A 162 9.19 12.51 5.72
N ALA A 163 9.84 11.34 5.65
CA ALA A 163 10.22 10.53 6.80
C ALA A 163 11.17 11.26 7.77
N ARG A 164 11.91 12.28 7.30
CA ARG A 164 12.77 13.13 8.16
C ARG A 164 11.95 13.85 9.22
N ALA A 165 10.73 14.25 8.90
CA ALA A 165 9.85 14.91 9.87
C ALA A 165 9.60 13.99 11.08
N SER A 166 9.27 12.73 10.84
CA SER A 166 8.83 11.82 11.90
C SER A 166 9.99 11.08 12.57
N PHE A 167 10.99 10.62 11.81
CA PHE A 167 12.10 9.81 12.33
C PHE A 167 13.39 10.60 12.58
N GLY A 168 13.46 11.85 12.10
CA GLY A 168 14.66 12.68 12.11
C GLY A 168 15.51 12.53 10.86
N ILE A 169 16.43 13.47 10.64
CA ILE A 169 17.27 13.54 9.42
C ILE A 169 18.03 12.22 9.16
N GLN A 170 18.62 11.63 10.19
CA GLN A 170 19.31 10.34 10.07
C GLN A 170 18.34 9.16 10.20
N GLY A 171 17.35 9.28 11.10
CA GLY A 171 16.39 8.22 11.34
C GLY A 171 15.48 7.91 10.15
N ALA A 172 15.29 8.84 9.21
CA ALA A 172 14.55 8.63 7.96
C ALA A 172 15.10 7.49 7.08
N ASN A 173 16.36 7.10 7.28
CA ASN A 173 16.93 5.93 6.61
C ASN A 173 16.28 4.62 7.07
N LEU A 174 15.82 4.52 8.32
CA LEU A 174 15.17 3.31 8.84
C LEU A 174 13.92 2.93 8.03
N PRO A 175 12.89 3.79 7.87
CA PRO A 175 11.72 3.44 7.06
C PRO A 175 12.05 3.32 5.56
N SER A 176 13.01 4.10 5.05
CA SER A 176 13.43 4.04 3.65
C SER A 176 14.08 2.70 3.30
N LEU A 177 15.01 2.23 4.15
CA LEU A 177 15.69 0.93 3.98
C LEU A 177 14.75 -0.24 4.23
N SER A 178 13.85 -0.15 5.21
CA SER A 178 12.83 -1.19 5.45
C SER A 178 11.99 -1.42 4.20
N ARG A 179 11.57 -0.35 3.52
CA ARG A 179 10.87 -0.43 2.25
C ARG A 179 11.75 -1.02 1.14
N ALA A 180 13.01 -0.59 1.05
CA ALA A 180 13.94 -1.05 0.03
C ALA A 180 14.16 -2.57 0.11
N ILE A 181 14.30 -3.13 1.32
CA ILE A 181 14.45 -4.58 1.55
C ILE A 181 13.22 -5.34 1.05
N VAL A 182 12.00 -4.86 1.33
CA VAL A 182 10.78 -5.51 0.82
C VAL A 182 10.71 -5.46 -0.70
N ALA A 183 11.11 -4.34 -1.32
CA ALA A 183 11.20 -4.23 -2.78
C ALA A 183 12.22 -5.22 -3.38
N CYS A 184 13.34 -5.49 -2.69
CA CYS A 184 14.30 -6.52 -3.12
C CYS A 184 13.65 -7.92 -3.12
N GLY A 185 12.81 -8.24 -2.13
CA GLY A 185 12.09 -9.51 -2.12
C GLY A 185 11.04 -9.62 -3.22
N TRP A 186 10.31 -8.54 -3.52
CA TRP A 186 9.43 -8.49 -4.69
C TRP A 186 10.20 -8.65 -6.00
N PHE A 187 11.39 -8.07 -6.10
CA PHE A 187 12.29 -8.31 -7.23
C PHE A 187 12.66 -9.79 -7.36
N GLY A 188 13.00 -10.44 -6.25
CA GLY A 188 13.28 -11.88 -6.21
C GLY A 188 12.09 -12.72 -6.68
N ILE A 189 10.90 -12.48 -6.14
CA ILE A 189 9.66 -13.20 -6.48
C ILE A 189 9.36 -13.11 -7.97
N GLN A 190 9.39 -11.92 -8.56
CA GLN A 190 9.15 -11.77 -9.98
C GLN A 190 10.28 -12.37 -10.83
N THR A 191 11.53 -12.31 -10.37
CA THR A 191 12.63 -13.01 -11.05
C THR A 191 12.42 -14.52 -11.06
N TRP A 192 11.90 -15.09 -9.96
CA TRP A 192 11.54 -16.50 -9.88
C TRP A 192 10.44 -16.89 -10.87
N ILE A 193 9.39 -16.07 -10.98
CA ILE A 193 8.29 -16.29 -11.93
C ILE A 193 8.82 -16.29 -13.38
N GLY A 194 9.67 -15.33 -13.73
CA GLY A 194 10.29 -15.29 -15.07
C GLY A 194 11.23 -16.47 -15.34
N GLY A 195 12.07 -16.83 -14.36
CA GLY A 195 12.95 -17.99 -14.45
C GLY A 195 12.20 -19.33 -14.57
N SER A 196 11.12 -19.49 -13.80
CA SER A 196 10.25 -20.67 -13.86
C SER A 196 9.58 -20.79 -15.23
N SER A 197 9.30 -19.67 -15.89
CA SER A 197 8.74 -19.65 -17.24
C SER A 197 9.75 -20.19 -18.27
N ILE A 198 11.04 -19.82 -18.14
CA ILE A 198 12.11 -20.40 -18.96
C ILE A 198 12.20 -21.92 -18.71
N PHE A 199 12.20 -22.33 -17.45
CA PHE A 199 12.27 -23.75 -17.09
C PHE A 199 11.11 -24.55 -17.68
N GLN A 200 9.87 -24.07 -17.56
CA GLN A 200 8.70 -24.77 -18.10
C GLN A 200 8.68 -24.82 -19.63
N MET A 201 9.18 -23.78 -20.32
CA MET A 201 9.39 -23.86 -21.78
C MET A 201 10.41 -24.94 -22.14
N LEU A 202 11.53 -25.04 -21.41
CA LEU A 202 12.52 -26.10 -21.64
C LEU A 202 11.95 -27.49 -21.37
N MET A 203 11.16 -27.65 -20.31
CA MET A 203 10.44 -28.89 -20.02
C MET A 203 9.53 -29.30 -21.19
N ALA A 204 8.76 -28.36 -21.74
CA ALA A 204 7.89 -28.62 -22.88
C ALA A 204 8.66 -28.99 -24.16
N VAL A 205 9.71 -28.24 -24.50
CA VAL A 205 10.51 -28.46 -25.72
C VAL A 205 11.29 -29.78 -25.67
N THR A 206 11.79 -30.16 -24.49
CA THR A 206 12.63 -31.36 -24.33
C THR A 206 11.84 -32.61 -23.97
N GLY A 207 10.51 -32.53 -23.87
CA GLY A 207 9.68 -33.65 -23.41
C GLY A 207 10.01 -34.09 -21.98
N GLY A 208 10.43 -33.16 -21.13
CA GLY A 208 10.78 -33.41 -19.73
C GLY A 208 12.20 -33.95 -19.49
N ALA A 209 13.06 -34.01 -20.50
CA ALA A 209 14.43 -34.54 -20.35
C ALA A 209 15.31 -33.71 -19.37
N VAL A 210 14.94 -32.45 -19.14
CA VAL A 210 15.64 -31.56 -18.20
C VAL A 210 15.09 -31.66 -16.76
N ALA A 211 14.13 -32.53 -16.48
CA ALA A 211 13.63 -32.75 -15.13
C ALA A 211 14.75 -33.30 -14.24
N ALA A 212 14.91 -32.71 -13.05
CA ALA A 212 15.91 -33.15 -12.09
C ALA A 212 15.34 -33.07 -10.66
N ALA A 213 15.88 -33.89 -9.77
CA ALA A 213 15.49 -33.87 -8.37
C ALA A 213 15.90 -32.53 -7.70
N PRO A 214 15.12 -32.02 -6.74
CA PRO A 214 15.50 -30.84 -5.96
C PRO A 214 16.79 -31.06 -5.18
N ILE A 215 17.62 -30.01 -5.10
CA ILE A 215 18.79 -29.98 -4.24
C ILE A 215 18.30 -29.83 -2.79
N ALA A 216 18.61 -30.79 -1.93
CA ALA A 216 17.99 -30.94 -0.61
C ALA A 216 18.02 -29.67 0.27
N TRP A 217 19.13 -28.92 0.26
CA TRP A 217 19.26 -27.69 1.07
C TRP A 217 18.67 -26.45 0.40
N LEU A 218 18.45 -26.48 -0.92
CA LEU A 218 18.00 -25.32 -1.70
C LEU A 218 16.48 -25.36 -1.97
N GLY A 219 15.90 -26.56 -2.06
CA GLY A 219 14.47 -26.78 -2.31
C GLY A 219 14.06 -26.75 -3.79
N ILE A 220 15.01 -26.49 -4.71
CA ILE A 220 14.78 -26.45 -6.16
C ILE A 220 15.85 -27.28 -6.88
N SER A 221 15.54 -27.72 -8.10
CA SER A 221 16.46 -28.48 -8.96
C SER A 221 17.53 -27.58 -9.60
N LEU A 222 18.65 -28.18 -10.03
CA LEU A 222 19.71 -27.45 -10.73
C LEU A 222 19.21 -26.75 -12.01
N PRO A 223 18.40 -27.38 -12.87
CA PRO A 223 17.84 -26.71 -14.06
C PRO A 223 16.95 -25.51 -13.73
N GLU A 224 16.10 -25.60 -12.69
CA GLU A 224 15.30 -24.46 -12.21
C GLU A 224 16.20 -23.31 -11.76
N LEU A 225 17.24 -23.62 -10.97
CA LEU A 225 18.22 -22.62 -10.51
C LEU A 225 18.93 -21.95 -11.69
N LEU A 226 19.35 -22.71 -12.70
CA LEU A 226 20.01 -22.16 -13.88
C LEU A 226 19.09 -21.25 -14.71
N CYS A 227 17.82 -21.64 -14.88
CA CYS A 227 16.83 -20.81 -15.57
C CYS A 227 16.53 -19.52 -14.80
N PHE A 228 16.42 -19.62 -13.49
CA PHE A 228 16.29 -18.48 -12.60
C PHE A 228 17.49 -17.53 -12.68
N LEU A 229 18.73 -18.05 -12.60
CA LEU A 229 19.95 -17.25 -12.74
C LEU A 229 20.10 -16.65 -14.14
N ALA A 230 19.65 -17.34 -15.19
CA ALA A 230 19.62 -16.80 -16.54
C ALA A 230 18.68 -15.58 -16.66
N PHE A 231 17.46 -15.70 -16.13
CA PHE A 231 16.51 -14.57 -16.12
C PHE A 231 16.99 -13.42 -15.21
N TRP A 232 17.57 -13.75 -14.06
CA TRP A 232 18.22 -12.79 -13.17
C TRP A 232 19.35 -12.02 -13.88
N ALA A 233 20.24 -12.72 -14.59
CA ALA A 233 21.34 -12.11 -15.32
C ALA A 233 20.84 -11.21 -16.45
N ALA A 234 19.77 -11.62 -17.15
CA ALA A 234 19.15 -10.79 -18.18
C ALA A 234 18.60 -9.47 -17.60
N GLN A 235 17.96 -9.53 -16.43
CA GLN A 235 17.49 -8.34 -15.73
C GLN A 235 18.63 -7.44 -15.27
N VAL A 236 19.67 -8.01 -14.65
CA VAL A 236 20.86 -7.25 -14.22
C VAL A 236 21.50 -6.56 -15.41
N TRP A 237 21.61 -7.24 -16.56
CA TRP A 237 22.15 -6.65 -17.79
C TRP A 237 21.34 -5.44 -18.28
N ILE A 238 20.02 -5.45 -18.14
CA ILE A 238 19.18 -4.29 -18.48
C ILE A 238 19.42 -3.15 -17.48
N VAL A 239 19.48 -3.48 -16.18
CA VAL A 239 19.66 -2.49 -15.11
C VAL A 239 20.98 -1.74 -15.23
N VAL A 240 22.08 -2.43 -15.55
CA VAL A 240 23.40 -1.79 -15.72
C VAL A 240 23.50 -0.91 -16.97
N ARG A 241 22.57 -1.04 -17.93
CA ARG A 241 22.45 -0.14 -19.08
C ARG A 241 21.67 1.14 -18.78
N GLY A 242 21.22 1.31 -17.53
CA GLY A 242 20.61 2.54 -17.03
C GLY A 242 19.15 2.74 -17.45
N MET A 243 18.61 3.87 -17.02
CA MET A 243 17.17 4.20 -17.08
C MET A 243 16.57 4.24 -18.49
N GLU A 244 17.36 4.55 -19.54
CA GLU A 244 16.82 4.63 -20.91
C GLU A 244 16.39 3.25 -21.42
N SER A 245 17.13 2.19 -21.08
CA SER A 245 16.76 0.81 -21.43
C SER A 245 15.44 0.40 -20.78
N ILE A 246 15.23 0.85 -19.53
CA ILE A 246 14.00 0.59 -18.76
C ILE A 246 12.81 1.29 -19.42
N ARG A 247 12.96 2.57 -19.78
CA ARG A 247 11.90 3.36 -20.42
C ARG A 247 11.43 2.75 -21.74
N ILE A 248 12.36 2.23 -22.55
CA ILE A 248 12.03 1.59 -23.84
C ILE A 248 11.23 0.30 -23.62
N LEU A 249 11.63 -0.52 -22.63
CA LEU A 249 10.92 -1.74 -22.25
C LEU A 249 9.48 -1.44 -21.77
N GLU A 250 9.31 -0.40 -20.95
CA GLU A 250 8.01 -0.02 -20.39
C GLU A 250 7.00 0.41 -21.46
N LYS A 251 7.45 1.09 -22.52
CA LYS A 251 6.57 1.65 -23.57
C LYS A 251 5.62 0.61 -24.20
N TYR A 252 6.03 -0.66 -24.25
CA TYR A 252 5.26 -1.73 -24.88
C TYR A 252 4.59 -2.69 -23.90
N SER A 253 4.71 -2.46 -22.60
CA SER A 253 4.34 -3.45 -21.57
C SER A 253 2.84 -3.58 -21.34
N ALA A 254 2.14 -2.45 -21.20
CA ALA A 254 0.73 -2.46 -20.84
C ALA A 254 -0.19 -3.13 -21.89
N PRO A 255 -0.05 -2.88 -23.22
CA PRO A 255 -0.87 -3.57 -24.22
C PRO A 255 -0.64 -5.09 -24.24
N ILE A 256 0.60 -5.53 -24.06
CA ILE A 256 0.96 -6.95 -24.02
C ILE A 256 0.30 -7.62 -22.81
N LEU A 257 0.43 -7.02 -21.63
CA LEU A 257 -0.16 -7.52 -20.39
C LEU A 257 -1.68 -7.66 -20.47
N ILE A 258 -2.37 -6.64 -21.00
CA ILE A 258 -3.83 -6.67 -21.21
C ILE A 258 -4.20 -7.77 -22.20
N GLY A 259 -3.50 -7.84 -23.34
CA GLY A 259 -3.75 -8.85 -24.37
C GLY A 259 -3.59 -10.28 -23.85
N LEU A 260 -2.51 -10.56 -23.12
CA LEU A 260 -2.26 -11.87 -22.50
C LEU A 260 -3.31 -12.22 -21.45
N SER A 261 -3.72 -11.25 -20.63
CA SER A 261 -4.76 -11.44 -19.62
C SER A 261 -6.11 -11.81 -20.25
N LEU A 262 -6.52 -11.08 -21.30
CA LEU A 262 -7.75 -11.37 -22.04
C LEU A 262 -7.68 -12.71 -22.77
N ALA A 263 -6.53 -13.06 -23.35
CA ALA A 263 -6.32 -14.36 -24.00
C ALA A 263 -6.43 -15.51 -23.00
N LEU A 264 -5.83 -15.37 -21.81
CA LEU A 264 -5.91 -16.36 -20.74
C LEU A 264 -7.34 -16.55 -20.24
N MET A 265 -8.09 -15.46 -20.06
CA MET A 265 -9.51 -15.53 -19.72
C MET A 265 -10.33 -16.22 -20.82
N GLY A 266 -10.11 -15.88 -22.10
CA GLY A 266 -10.79 -16.53 -23.22
C GLY A 266 -10.51 -18.03 -23.30
N TRP A 267 -9.25 -18.43 -23.07
CA TRP A 267 -8.88 -19.83 -22.94
C TRP A 267 -9.62 -20.49 -21.77
N ALA A 268 -9.58 -19.93 -20.57
CA ALA A 268 -10.21 -20.52 -19.39
C ALA A 268 -11.73 -20.70 -19.57
N VAL A 269 -12.42 -19.72 -20.14
CA VAL A 269 -13.86 -19.79 -20.42
C VAL A 269 -14.16 -20.90 -21.43
N SER A 270 -13.38 -21.01 -22.50
CA SER A 270 -13.62 -22.03 -23.53
C SER A 270 -13.31 -23.44 -23.03
N SER A 271 -12.20 -23.63 -22.32
CA SER A 271 -11.80 -24.92 -21.75
C SER A 271 -12.71 -25.38 -20.60
N ALA A 272 -13.28 -24.48 -19.82
CA ALA A 272 -14.22 -24.83 -18.75
C ALA A 272 -15.66 -25.10 -19.25
N GLY A 273 -15.96 -24.88 -20.54
CA GLY A 273 -17.33 -25.03 -21.07
C GLY A 273 -18.24 -23.82 -20.81
N GLY A 274 -17.68 -22.63 -20.64
CA GLY A 274 -18.38 -21.35 -20.45
C GLY A 274 -18.32 -20.79 -19.02
N PHE A 275 -18.87 -19.59 -18.83
CA PHE A 275 -18.84 -18.90 -17.54
C PHE A 275 -19.58 -19.64 -16.41
N GLY A 276 -20.67 -20.35 -16.74
CA GLY A 276 -21.46 -21.08 -15.75
C GLY A 276 -20.64 -22.14 -15.03
N PRO A 277 -20.10 -23.16 -15.73
CA PRO A 277 -19.23 -24.15 -15.12
C PRO A 277 -17.97 -23.54 -14.50
N MET A 278 -17.31 -22.58 -15.18
CA MET A 278 -16.10 -21.93 -14.69
C MET A 278 -16.26 -21.31 -13.30
N LEU A 279 -17.41 -20.69 -13.04
CA LEU A 279 -17.72 -19.99 -11.80
C LEU A 279 -18.56 -20.81 -10.82
N SER A 280 -18.69 -22.12 -11.06
CA SER A 280 -19.52 -23.04 -10.26
C SER A 280 -18.85 -23.55 -8.99
N THR A 281 -17.53 -23.36 -8.83
CA THR A 281 -16.77 -23.80 -7.66
C THR A 281 -17.38 -23.22 -6.37
N PRO A 282 -17.91 -24.07 -5.47
CA PRO A 282 -18.56 -23.61 -4.26
C PRO A 282 -17.55 -23.11 -3.23
N SER A 283 -18.03 -22.25 -2.33
CA SER A 283 -17.26 -21.83 -1.16
C SER A 283 -17.00 -23.03 -0.24
N GLN A 284 -15.77 -23.20 0.22
CA GLN A 284 -15.39 -24.25 1.18
C GLN A 284 -15.87 -23.95 2.61
N PHE A 285 -16.49 -22.78 2.84
CA PHE A 285 -16.99 -22.33 4.14
C PHE A 285 -18.49 -22.57 4.35
N GLY A 286 -19.19 -23.10 3.33
CA GLY A 286 -20.61 -23.43 3.40
C GLY A 286 -20.91 -24.61 4.32
N VAL A 287 -22.20 -24.83 4.62
CA VAL A 287 -22.66 -25.97 5.43
C VAL A 287 -22.27 -27.29 4.75
N GLY A 288 -21.64 -28.20 5.48
CA GLY A 288 -21.19 -29.50 4.98
C GLY A 288 -19.88 -29.45 4.18
N MET A 289 -19.20 -28.30 4.13
CA MET A 289 -17.93 -28.14 3.43
C MET A 289 -16.72 -28.26 4.39
N PRO A 290 -15.51 -28.57 3.90
CA PRO A 290 -14.33 -28.84 4.72
C PRO A 290 -13.92 -27.73 5.71
N LYS A 291 -14.25 -26.46 5.43
CA LYS A 291 -13.91 -25.30 6.26
C LYS A 291 -15.15 -24.60 6.83
N GLU A 292 -16.23 -25.36 7.07
CA GLU A 292 -17.48 -24.82 7.61
C GLU A 292 -17.24 -23.89 8.83
N GLY A 293 -17.82 -22.69 8.79
CA GLY A 293 -17.73 -21.71 9.88
C GLY A 293 -16.39 -20.96 10.00
N GLN A 294 -15.37 -21.29 9.20
CA GLN A 294 -14.03 -20.71 9.32
C GLN A 294 -13.80 -19.45 8.45
N PHE A 295 -14.83 -18.97 7.72
CA PHE A 295 -14.68 -17.85 6.79
C PHE A 295 -14.00 -16.63 7.42
N TRP A 296 -14.43 -16.21 8.62
CA TRP A 296 -13.88 -15.02 9.27
C TRP A 296 -12.44 -15.18 9.76
N GLN A 297 -12.01 -16.41 10.04
CA GLN A 297 -10.61 -16.72 10.41
C GLN A 297 -9.68 -16.59 9.21
N VAL A 298 -10.19 -16.78 7.99
CA VAL A 298 -9.44 -16.61 6.73
C VAL A 298 -9.57 -15.19 6.19
N PHE A 299 -10.74 -14.58 6.33
CA PHE A 299 -11.06 -13.26 5.77
C PHE A 299 -10.13 -12.17 6.28
N TRP A 300 -9.90 -12.08 7.59
CA TRP A 300 -9.06 -11.04 8.18
C TRP A 300 -7.59 -11.11 7.77
N PRO A 301 -6.90 -12.27 7.86
CA PRO A 301 -5.54 -12.39 7.35
C PRO A 301 -5.47 -12.18 5.83
N ALA A 302 -6.47 -12.58 5.05
CA ALA A 302 -6.53 -12.26 3.62
C ALA A 302 -6.64 -10.75 3.35
N VAL A 303 -7.45 -10.03 4.14
CA VAL A 303 -7.51 -8.56 4.08
C VAL A 303 -6.17 -7.95 4.48
N THR A 304 -5.55 -8.40 5.56
CA THR A 304 -4.22 -7.94 5.99
C THR A 304 -3.17 -8.18 4.91
N ALA A 305 -3.18 -9.34 4.27
CA ALA A 305 -2.27 -9.67 3.17
C ALA A 305 -2.49 -8.76 1.95
N ASN A 306 -3.75 -8.46 1.59
CA ASN A 306 -4.06 -7.52 0.53
C ASN A 306 -3.62 -6.08 0.86
N VAL A 307 -3.78 -5.65 2.12
CA VAL A 307 -3.24 -4.36 2.57
C VAL A 307 -1.72 -4.36 2.51
N GLY A 308 -1.11 -5.46 2.96
CA GLY A 308 0.32 -5.73 2.86
C GLY A 308 0.83 -5.62 1.43
N TYR A 309 0.15 -6.23 0.46
CA TYR A 309 0.51 -6.18 -0.95
C TYR A 309 0.80 -4.75 -1.43
N TRP A 310 0.03 -3.78 -0.94
CA TRP A 310 0.18 -2.36 -1.28
C TRP A 310 0.87 -1.51 -0.21
N ALA A 311 1.35 -2.09 0.89
CA ALA A 311 1.95 -1.35 1.99
C ALA A 311 3.22 -0.58 1.60
N THR A 312 4.09 -1.20 0.79
CA THR A 312 5.31 -0.56 0.30
C THR A 312 4.99 0.67 -0.51
N LEU A 313 4.02 0.56 -1.44
CA LEU A 313 3.56 1.66 -2.28
C LEU A 313 2.82 2.72 -1.46
N SER A 314 2.03 2.32 -0.47
CA SER A 314 1.36 3.24 0.47
C SER A 314 2.37 4.13 1.20
N LEU A 315 3.54 3.60 1.56
CA LEU A 315 4.60 4.37 2.19
C LEU A 315 5.27 5.35 1.21
N ASN A 316 5.61 4.91 0.00
CA ASN A 316 6.35 5.76 -0.94
C ASN A 316 5.50 6.46 -1.99
N ILE A 317 4.18 6.47 -1.82
CA ILE A 317 3.28 7.23 -2.68
C ILE A 317 3.66 8.71 -2.84
N PRO A 318 4.30 9.42 -1.86
CA PRO A 318 4.84 10.76 -2.08
C PRO A 318 5.83 10.87 -3.25
N ASP A 319 6.56 9.81 -3.59
CA ASP A 319 7.50 9.79 -4.71
C ASP A 319 6.77 10.03 -6.05
N PHE A 320 5.51 9.61 -6.15
CA PHE A 320 4.66 9.83 -7.32
C PHE A 320 3.77 11.06 -7.14
N THR A 321 3.22 11.28 -5.95
CA THR A 321 2.22 12.34 -5.71
C THR A 321 2.83 13.72 -5.61
N ARG A 322 4.15 13.85 -5.46
CA ARG A 322 4.90 15.10 -5.65
C ARG A 322 4.73 15.72 -7.05
N TYR A 323 4.36 14.93 -8.05
CA TYR A 323 4.09 15.39 -9.43
C TYR A 323 2.61 15.75 -9.68
N ALA A 324 1.74 15.62 -8.68
CA ALA A 324 0.32 15.90 -8.83
C ALA A 324 0.06 17.40 -9.06
N LYS A 325 -0.90 17.71 -9.94
CA LYS A 325 -1.41 19.06 -10.17
C LYS A 325 -2.24 19.60 -9.00
N SER A 326 -2.93 18.73 -8.24
CA SER A 326 -3.73 19.12 -7.08
C SER A 326 -3.95 17.96 -6.10
N GLN A 327 -4.41 18.27 -4.87
CA GLN A 327 -4.85 17.26 -3.91
C GLN A 327 -6.06 16.47 -4.43
N LYS A 328 -6.97 17.11 -5.16
CA LYS A 328 -8.11 16.41 -5.76
C LYS A 328 -7.65 15.36 -6.77
N ASP A 329 -6.63 15.65 -7.58
CA ASP A 329 -6.13 14.74 -8.60
C ASP A 329 -5.52 13.47 -7.99
N GLN A 330 -4.67 13.60 -6.98
CA GLN A 330 -4.10 12.42 -6.31
C GLN A 330 -5.18 11.59 -5.61
N VAL A 331 -6.20 12.23 -5.00
CA VAL A 331 -7.26 11.47 -4.33
C VAL A 331 -8.13 10.74 -5.34
N MET A 332 -8.68 11.45 -6.32
CA MET A 332 -9.61 10.86 -7.28
C MET A 332 -8.92 9.82 -8.15
N GLY A 333 -7.70 10.07 -8.59
CA GLY A 333 -6.96 9.13 -9.43
C GLY A 333 -6.69 7.80 -8.72
N GLN A 334 -6.33 7.84 -7.43
CA GLN A 334 -6.14 6.63 -6.62
C GLN A 334 -7.46 5.93 -6.31
N ALA A 335 -8.51 6.69 -5.95
CA ALA A 335 -9.81 6.13 -5.60
C ALA A 335 -10.50 5.44 -6.79
N ILE A 336 -10.32 5.96 -8.00
CA ILE A 336 -10.85 5.38 -9.23
C ILE A 336 -9.96 4.24 -9.71
N GLY A 337 -8.64 4.46 -9.72
CA GLY A 337 -7.67 3.57 -10.34
C GLY A 337 -7.38 2.28 -9.56
N LEU A 338 -7.42 2.30 -8.22
CA LEU A 338 -7.00 1.14 -7.43
C LEU A 338 -8.13 0.16 -7.10
N PRO A 339 -9.15 0.48 -6.27
CA PRO A 339 -10.05 -0.55 -5.74
C PRO A 339 -10.87 -1.28 -6.82
N LEU A 340 -11.42 -0.54 -7.78
CA LEU A 340 -12.27 -1.11 -8.82
C LEU A 340 -11.47 -1.99 -9.78
N PHE A 341 -10.36 -1.50 -10.31
CA PHE A 341 -9.55 -2.26 -11.26
C PHE A 341 -8.85 -3.45 -10.60
N MET A 342 -8.46 -3.31 -9.33
CA MET A 342 -7.95 -4.43 -8.56
C MET A 342 -9.01 -5.53 -8.41
N ALA A 343 -10.27 -5.18 -8.12
CA ALA A 343 -11.37 -6.14 -8.08
C ALA A 343 -11.62 -6.81 -9.45
N LEU A 344 -11.57 -6.05 -10.54
CA LEU A 344 -11.74 -6.58 -11.91
C LEU A 344 -10.60 -7.55 -12.30
N PHE A 345 -9.35 -7.20 -12.00
CA PHE A 345 -8.22 -8.09 -12.30
C PHE A 345 -8.18 -9.29 -11.35
N THR A 346 -8.61 -9.12 -10.11
CA THR A 346 -8.78 -10.23 -9.16
C THR A 346 -9.83 -11.21 -9.65
N PHE A 347 -10.94 -10.73 -10.22
CA PHE A 347 -11.92 -11.61 -10.87
C PHE A 347 -11.24 -12.47 -11.94
N LEU A 348 -10.34 -11.91 -12.75
CA LEU A 348 -9.61 -12.68 -13.75
C LEU A 348 -8.81 -13.81 -13.12
N GLY A 349 -8.00 -13.52 -12.09
CA GLY A 349 -7.22 -14.56 -11.39
C GLY A 349 -8.10 -15.62 -10.75
N LEU A 350 -9.13 -15.21 -10.02
CA LEU A 350 -10.09 -16.12 -9.36
C LEU A 350 -10.85 -17.00 -10.36
N ALA A 351 -11.32 -16.41 -11.46
CA ALA A 351 -12.08 -17.12 -12.48
C ALA A 351 -11.21 -18.15 -13.20
N VAL A 352 -9.98 -17.79 -13.56
CA VAL A 352 -9.04 -18.70 -14.21
C VAL A 352 -8.63 -19.82 -13.24
N THR A 353 -8.27 -19.51 -11.99
CA THR A 353 -7.97 -20.55 -10.98
C THR A 353 -9.19 -21.44 -10.69
N SER A 354 -10.40 -20.88 -10.62
CA SER A 354 -11.63 -21.68 -10.51
C SER A 354 -11.84 -22.58 -11.71
N ALA A 355 -11.52 -22.12 -12.93
CA ALA A 355 -11.56 -22.93 -14.14
C ALA A 355 -10.64 -24.15 -14.03
N THR A 356 -9.47 -24.01 -13.40
CA THR A 356 -8.53 -25.14 -13.23
C THR A 356 -9.09 -26.26 -12.37
N VAL A 357 -9.95 -25.95 -11.38
CA VAL A 357 -10.67 -26.97 -10.60
C VAL A 357 -11.63 -27.77 -11.49
N VAL A 358 -12.28 -27.10 -12.45
CA VAL A 358 -13.19 -27.74 -13.41
C VAL A 358 -12.43 -28.55 -14.46
N ILE A 359 -11.31 -28.03 -14.97
CA ILE A 359 -10.54 -28.62 -16.07
C ILE A 359 -9.65 -29.77 -15.58
N TYR A 360 -8.96 -29.58 -14.44
CA TYR A 360 -7.93 -30.48 -13.93
C TYR A 360 -8.27 -31.14 -12.59
N GLY A 361 -9.37 -30.76 -11.94
CA GLY A 361 -9.78 -31.31 -10.63
C GLY A 361 -9.09 -30.67 -9.42
N GLU A 362 -8.16 -29.72 -9.62
CA GLU A 362 -7.43 -29.04 -8.56
C GLU A 362 -7.21 -27.55 -8.89
N ALA A 363 -7.06 -26.72 -7.86
CA ALA A 363 -6.76 -25.30 -8.02
C ALA A 363 -5.27 -25.10 -8.32
N ILE A 364 -4.94 -24.63 -9.52
CA ILE A 364 -3.57 -24.28 -9.89
C ILE A 364 -3.34 -22.80 -9.60
N ILE A 365 -2.56 -22.54 -8.55
CA ILE A 365 -2.26 -21.19 -8.06
C ILE A 365 -1.19 -20.52 -8.92
N ASP A 366 -0.18 -21.29 -9.32
CA ASP A 366 0.94 -20.81 -10.10
C ASP A 366 0.56 -20.70 -11.59
N PRO A 367 0.46 -19.49 -12.15
CA PRO A 367 0.13 -19.31 -13.56
C PRO A 367 1.21 -19.88 -14.49
N VAL A 368 2.47 -19.99 -14.05
CA VAL A 368 3.53 -20.63 -14.85
C VAL A 368 3.25 -22.12 -15.01
N GLN A 369 2.88 -22.80 -13.91
CA GLN A 369 2.47 -24.21 -13.96
C GLN A 369 1.19 -24.40 -14.76
N LEU A 370 0.20 -23.51 -14.61
CA LEU A 370 -1.03 -23.55 -15.40
C LEU A 370 -0.73 -23.51 -16.90
N LEU A 371 0.08 -22.55 -17.34
CA LEU A 371 0.45 -22.39 -18.75
C LEU A 371 1.27 -23.58 -19.26
N GLY A 372 2.11 -24.17 -18.40
CA GLY A 372 2.86 -25.40 -18.72
C GLY A 372 1.98 -26.65 -18.90
N ARG A 373 0.74 -26.65 -18.39
CA ARG A 373 -0.22 -27.75 -18.55
C ARG A 373 -1.17 -27.59 -19.75
N MET A 374 -1.09 -26.47 -20.47
CA MET A 374 -1.90 -26.28 -21.67
C MET A 374 -1.58 -27.32 -22.75
N GLU A 375 -2.55 -27.63 -23.60
CA GLU A 375 -2.33 -28.56 -24.71
C GLU A 375 -1.55 -27.90 -25.86
N GLY A 376 -0.47 -28.56 -26.29
CA GLY A 376 0.32 -28.20 -27.46
C GLY A 376 1.55 -27.33 -27.15
N LEU A 377 2.67 -27.65 -27.82
CA LEU A 377 3.95 -26.97 -27.60
C LEU A 377 3.91 -25.47 -27.94
N VAL A 378 3.24 -25.10 -29.03
CA VAL A 378 3.19 -23.71 -29.49
C VAL A 378 2.42 -22.81 -28.49
N PRO A 379 1.20 -23.15 -28.05
CA PRO A 379 0.51 -22.41 -26.99
C PRO A 379 1.31 -22.27 -25.69
N ILE A 380 1.95 -23.35 -25.22
CA ILE A 380 2.80 -23.32 -24.01
C ILE A 380 3.92 -22.30 -24.20
N CYS A 381 4.70 -22.40 -25.28
CA CYS A 381 5.85 -21.52 -25.51
C CYS A 381 5.44 -20.06 -25.69
N ILE A 382 4.38 -19.77 -26.45
CA ILE A 382 3.92 -18.39 -26.68
C ILE A 382 3.42 -17.76 -25.38
N SER A 383 2.61 -18.50 -24.60
CA SER A 383 2.05 -17.99 -23.35
C SER A 383 3.11 -17.78 -22.27
N LEU A 384 4.01 -18.73 -22.08
CA LEU A 384 5.13 -18.60 -21.13
C LEU A 384 6.13 -17.54 -21.54
N PHE A 385 6.42 -17.38 -22.83
CA PHE A 385 7.24 -16.27 -23.32
C PHE A 385 6.57 -14.92 -23.04
N GLY A 386 5.26 -14.83 -23.30
CA GLY A 386 4.47 -13.64 -22.98
C GLY A 386 4.49 -13.31 -21.49
N LEU A 387 4.31 -14.31 -20.61
CA LEU A 387 4.36 -14.16 -19.16
C LEU A 387 5.76 -13.74 -18.69
N MET A 388 6.82 -14.36 -19.23
CA MET A 388 8.20 -13.99 -18.96
C MET A 388 8.49 -12.54 -19.34
N TRP A 389 8.04 -12.11 -20.53
CA TRP A 389 8.19 -10.74 -21.00
C TRP A 389 7.44 -9.72 -20.13
N ALA A 390 6.18 -10.02 -19.81
CA ALA A 390 5.35 -9.24 -18.89
C ALA A 390 6.00 -9.06 -17.51
N THR A 391 6.59 -10.13 -16.99
CA THR A 391 7.27 -10.13 -15.70
C THR A 391 8.56 -9.31 -15.77
N LEU A 392 9.34 -9.46 -16.85
CA LEU A 392 10.57 -8.71 -17.06
C LEU A 392 10.33 -7.20 -16.97
N THR A 393 9.32 -6.71 -17.67
CA THR A 393 9.06 -5.27 -17.76
C THR A 393 8.49 -4.71 -16.46
N THR A 394 7.55 -5.43 -15.84
CA THR A 394 6.95 -5.03 -14.56
C THR A 394 7.99 -5.00 -13.44
N ASN A 395 8.86 -6.01 -13.39
CA ASN A 395 9.77 -6.18 -12.28
C ASN A 395 10.85 -5.10 -12.22
N ILE A 396 11.44 -4.76 -13.37
CA ILE A 396 12.47 -3.71 -13.44
C ILE A 396 11.87 -2.36 -13.04
N ALA A 397 10.71 -2.01 -13.59
CA ALA A 397 10.01 -0.75 -13.31
C ALA A 397 9.64 -0.61 -11.82
N ALA A 398 8.95 -1.61 -11.27
CA ALA A 398 8.35 -1.52 -9.94
C ALA A 398 9.34 -1.80 -8.81
N ASN A 399 10.26 -2.76 -9.01
CA ASN A 399 11.03 -3.34 -7.91
C ASN A 399 12.53 -3.05 -7.96
N VAL A 400 13.06 -2.41 -9.00
CA VAL A 400 14.48 -2.01 -9.05
C VAL A 400 14.69 -0.52 -8.81
N VAL A 401 13.94 0.33 -9.52
CA VAL A 401 14.15 1.78 -9.51
C VAL A 401 14.06 2.35 -8.09
N ALA A 402 13.00 1.96 -7.38
CA ALA A 402 12.65 2.54 -6.11
C ALA A 402 13.58 2.11 -4.94
N PRO A 403 14.03 0.84 -4.80
CA PRO A 403 15.10 0.49 -3.85
C PRO A 403 16.48 1.03 -4.26
N ALA A 404 16.82 1.08 -5.55
CA ALA A 404 18.07 1.68 -6.01
C ALA A 404 18.20 3.13 -5.51
N ASN A 405 17.15 3.94 -5.69
CA ASN A 405 17.10 5.31 -5.18
C ASN A 405 17.19 5.38 -3.64
N ALA A 406 16.62 4.42 -2.93
CA ALA A 406 16.73 4.36 -1.47
C ALA A 406 18.17 4.04 -1.01
N PHE A 407 18.88 3.16 -1.71
CA PHE A 407 20.29 2.88 -1.42
C PHE A 407 21.19 4.08 -1.75
N VAL A 408 20.94 4.74 -2.88
CA VAL A 408 21.61 6.00 -3.23
C VAL A 408 21.35 7.06 -2.15
N ASN A 409 20.12 7.19 -1.63
CA ASN A 409 19.83 8.12 -0.52
C ASN A 409 20.67 7.82 0.73
N CYS A 410 20.85 6.54 1.05
CA CYS A 410 21.55 6.12 2.26
C CYS A 410 23.05 6.43 2.19
N ALA A 411 23.66 6.27 1.02
CA ALA A 411 25.09 6.48 0.81
C ALA A 411 25.39 7.06 -0.58
N PRO A 412 25.02 8.33 -0.84
CA PRO A 412 25.07 8.92 -2.18
C PRO A 412 26.49 9.07 -2.75
N LYS A 413 27.51 9.05 -1.88
CA LYS A 413 28.93 9.08 -2.28
C LYS A 413 29.49 7.71 -2.64
N LEU A 414 28.79 6.62 -2.29
CA LEU A 414 29.28 5.25 -2.40
C LEU A 414 28.45 4.40 -3.37
N ILE A 415 27.17 4.72 -3.53
CA ILE A 415 26.22 3.92 -4.30
C ILE A 415 25.70 4.76 -5.47
N SER A 416 26.03 4.36 -6.70
CA SER A 416 25.38 4.85 -7.92
C SER A 416 24.01 4.16 -8.10
N PHE A 417 23.21 4.66 -9.04
CA PHE A 417 21.93 4.01 -9.37
C PHE A 417 22.12 2.56 -9.81
N GLU A 418 23.11 2.28 -10.67
CA GLU A 418 23.43 0.94 -11.15
C GLU A 418 23.89 0.04 -9.99
N ALA A 419 24.74 0.56 -9.10
CA ALA A 419 25.17 -0.17 -7.90
C ALA A 419 23.98 -0.49 -6.98
N GLY A 420 23.03 0.45 -6.81
CA GLY A 420 21.80 0.23 -6.08
C GLY A 420 20.88 -0.82 -6.73
N GLY A 421 20.81 -0.83 -8.06
CA GLY A 421 20.09 -1.84 -8.82
C GLY A 421 20.72 -3.24 -8.70
N ILE A 422 22.04 -3.34 -8.77
CA ILE A 422 22.77 -4.60 -8.52
C ILE A 422 22.54 -5.08 -7.09
N LEU A 423 22.63 -4.19 -6.09
CA LEU A 423 22.37 -4.54 -4.69
C LEU A 423 20.94 -5.08 -4.51
N THR A 424 19.96 -4.45 -5.16
CA THR A 424 18.58 -4.94 -5.19
C THR A 424 18.50 -6.36 -5.74
N ALA A 425 19.17 -6.61 -6.86
CA ALA A 425 19.16 -7.92 -7.51
C ALA A 425 19.84 -9.00 -6.67
N VAL A 426 20.95 -8.68 -6.00
CA VAL A 426 21.66 -9.59 -5.09
C VAL A 426 20.82 -9.89 -3.85
N LEU A 427 20.24 -8.87 -3.21
CA LEU A 427 19.39 -9.08 -2.05
C LEU A 427 18.15 -9.91 -2.41
N GLY A 428 17.53 -9.66 -3.56
CA GLY A 428 16.39 -10.46 -4.04
C GLY A 428 16.75 -11.93 -4.29
N LEU A 429 17.98 -12.21 -4.75
CA LEU A 429 18.52 -13.57 -4.88
C LEU A 429 18.68 -14.25 -3.51
N LEU A 430 19.28 -13.54 -2.54
CA LEU A 430 19.55 -14.06 -1.20
C LEU A 430 18.27 -14.34 -0.39
N MET A 431 17.14 -13.75 -0.77
CA MET A 431 15.85 -13.99 -0.12
C MET A 431 15.20 -15.33 -0.51
N CYS A 432 15.80 -16.11 -1.40
CA CYS A 432 15.29 -17.43 -1.83
C CYS A 432 13.80 -17.40 -2.19
N PRO A 433 13.40 -16.59 -3.20
CA PRO A 433 12.00 -16.26 -3.47
C PRO A 433 11.09 -17.46 -3.74
N TRP A 434 11.62 -18.57 -4.26
CA TRP A 434 10.88 -19.81 -4.47
C TRP A 434 10.26 -20.35 -3.17
N ASN A 435 10.93 -20.19 -2.03
CA ASN A 435 10.38 -20.60 -0.74
C ASN A 435 9.13 -19.78 -0.38
N LEU A 436 9.12 -18.50 -0.73
CA LEU A 436 8.01 -17.59 -0.43
C LEU A 436 6.79 -17.85 -1.31
N VAL A 437 6.95 -18.30 -2.54
CA VAL A 437 5.82 -18.56 -3.47
C VAL A 437 5.44 -20.04 -3.59
N SER A 438 6.19 -20.94 -2.96
CA SER A 438 5.94 -22.39 -2.97
C SER A 438 4.57 -22.80 -2.43
N SER A 439 3.94 -21.96 -1.61
CA SER A 439 2.65 -22.22 -1.00
C SER A 439 1.90 -20.93 -0.67
N THR A 440 0.59 -21.02 -0.55
CA THR A 440 -0.25 -19.94 -0.02
C THR A 440 0.20 -19.50 1.37
N HIS A 441 0.63 -20.43 2.23
CA HIS A 441 1.18 -20.09 3.54
C HIS A 441 2.45 -19.23 3.40
N GLY A 442 3.39 -19.61 2.54
CA GLY A 442 4.60 -18.83 2.28
C GLY A 442 4.29 -17.44 1.75
N PHE A 443 3.36 -17.34 0.79
CA PHE A 443 3.09 -16.08 0.11
C PHE A 443 2.22 -15.13 0.96
N VAL A 444 1.13 -15.63 1.52
CA VAL A 444 0.19 -14.84 2.29
C VAL A 444 0.71 -14.62 3.71
N ASN A 445 0.94 -15.71 4.45
CA ASN A 445 1.21 -15.63 5.88
C ASN A 445 2.65 -15.24 6.17
N THR A 446 3.64 -15.81 5.48
CA THR A 446 5.05 -15.48 5.74
C THR A 446 5.47 -14.16 5.08
N TRP A 447 5.13 -13.96 3.81
CA TRP A 447 5.57 -12.79 3.05
C TRP A 447 4.69 -11.57 3.29
N LEU A 448 3.44 -11.58 2.81
CA LEU A 448 2.57 -10.40 2.80
C LEU A 448 2.24 -9.89 4.21
N ILE A 449 1.81 -10.78 5.12
CA ILE A 449 1.53 -10.41 6.50
C ILE A 449 2.83 -10.10 7.26
N GLY A 450 3.92 -10.84 6.96
CA GLY A 450 5.20 -10.69 7.64
C GLY A 450 5.79 -9.30 7.56
N TYR A 451 5.95 -8.75 6.35
CA TYR A 451 6.45 -7.38 6.25
C TYR A 451 5.38 -6.33 6.61
N SER A 452 4.09 -6.66 6.56
CA SER A 452 3.03 -5.77 7.07
C SER A 452 3.19 -5.47 8.56
N ALA A 453 3.68 -6.46 9.33
CA ALA A 453 4.01 -6.28 10.74
C ALA A 453 5.07 -5.19 10.98
N LEU A 454 5.96 -4.96 10.01
CA LEU A 454 7.00 -3.93 10.07
C LEU A 454 6.55 -2.60 9.45
N LEU A 455 5.90 -2.64 8.29
CA LEU A 455 5.52 -1.43 7.55
C LEU A 455 4.27 -0.74 8.12
N GLY A 456 3.36 -1.47 8.76
CA GLY A 456 2.19 -0.93 9.46
C GLY A 456 2.58 0.07 10.57
N PRO A 457 3.51 -0.29 11.47
CA PRO A 457 4.04 0.65 12.45
C PRO A 457 4.64 1.92 11.83
N VAL A 458 5.39 1.79 10.73
CA VAL A 458 6.00 2.95 10.04
C VAL A 458 4.94 3.91 9.51
N ILE A 459 3.94 3.39 8.77
CA ILE A 459 2.90 4.25 8.20
C ILE A 459 2.08 4.92 9.31
N GLY A 460 1.81 4.22 10.41
CA GLY A 460 1.14 4.78 11.59
C GLY A 460 1.89 5.99 12.17
N ILE A 461 3.21 5.88 12.29
CA ILE A 461 4.08 6.98 12.76
C ILE A 461 4.01 8.17 11.80
N VAL A 462 4.25 7.95 10.50
CA VAL A 462 4.29 9.03 9.51
C VAL A 462 2.94 9.75 9.41
N MET A 463 1.84 8.99 9.37
CA MET A 463 0.50 9.56 9.31
C MET A 463 0.14 10.33 10.58
N SER A 464 0.40 9.76 11.75
CA SER A 464 0.10 10.41 13.03
C SER A 464 0.95 11.66 13.26
N ASP A 465 2.23 11.63 12.89
CA ASP A 465 3.11 12.80 12.91
C ASP A 465 2.53 13.93 12.06
N TYR A 466 2.22 13.63 10.80
CA TYR A 466 1.78 14.66 9.87
C TYR A 466 0.39 15.21 10.21
N PHE A 467 -0.61 14.36 10.44
CA PHE A 467 -1.99 14.79 10.63
C PHE A 467 -2.32 15.22 12.06
N ILE A 468 -1.78 14.54 13.07
CA ILE A 468 -2.15 14.75 14.47
C ILE A 468 -1.15 15.69 15.15
N VAL A 469 0.14 15.35 15.12
CA VAL A 469 1.18 16.12 15.83
C VAL A 469 1.44 17.46 15.14
N ARG A 470 1.55 17.46 13.81
CA ARG A 470 1.93 18.64 13.01
C ARG A 470 0.78 19.31 12.30
N ARG A 471 -0.43 18.72 12.36
CA ARG A 471 -1.67 19.30 11.79
C ARG A 471 -1.53 19.73 10.33
N ARG A 472 -0.87 18.90 9.53
CA ARG A 472 -0.62 19.08 8.09
C ARG A 472 0.30 20.26 7.73
N GLN A 473 1.17 20.66 8.66
CA GLN A 473 2.16 21.73 8.46
C GLN A 473 3.58 21.19 8.63
N LEU A 474 4.40 21.32 7.59
CA LEU A 474 5.82 21.00 7.60
C LEU A 474 6.65 22.24 7.27
N ASP A 475 7.74 22.44 8.00
CA ASP A 475 8.79 23.37 7.61
C ASP A 475 9.72 22.71 6.57
N ILE A 476 9.70 23.21 5.34
CA ILE A 476 10.52 22.70 4.24
C ILE A 476 12.01 22.93 4.52
N ASP A 477 12.40 24.10 5.04
CA ASP A 477 13.83 24.44 5.17
C ASP A 477 14.52 23.51 6.18
N SER A 478 13.81 23.18 7.27
CA SER A 478 14.27 22.21 8.26
C SER A 478 14.41 20.80 7.70
N LEU A 479 13.61 20.36 6.70
CA LEU A 479 13.75 19.02 6.09
C LEU A 479 15.07 18.84 5.33
N TYR A 480 15.73 19.93 4.97
CA TYR A 480 17.00 19.95 4.24
C TYR A 480 18.13 20.58 5.05
N SER A 481 17.98 20.72 6.36
CA SER A 481 19.00 21.30 7.26
C SER A 481 19.43 20.29 8.32
N LYS A 482 20.63 20.47 8.90
CA LYS A 482 21.17 19.64 9.99
C LYS A 482 21.46 20.47 11.25
N GLY A 483 21.63 19.76 12.37
CA GLY A 483 21.99 20.36 13.65
C GLY A 483 20.90 21.32 14.16
N GLU A 484 21.33 22.37 14.85
CA GLU A 484 20.45 23.37 15.46
C GLU A 484 19.58 24.13 14.44
N LYS A 485 19.94 24.09 13.15
CA LYS A 485 19.18 24.73 12.07
C LYS A 485 17.91 23.97 11.66
N SER A 486 17.71 22.74 12.17
CA SER A 486 16.57 21.90 11.81
C SER A 486 15.78 21.48 13.03
N ILE A 487 14.47 21.74 13.01
CA ILE A 487 13.54 21.22 14.02
C ILE A 487 13.39 19.69 13.95
N TYR A 488 13.89 19.05 12.88
CA TYR A 488 13.87 17.60 12.70
C TYR A 488 15.23 16.95 12.98
N TRP A 489 16.17 17.69 13.58
CA TRP A 489 17.44 17.11 14.01
C TRP A 489 17.28 16.22 15.25
N TYR A 490 16.34 16.53 16.14
CA TYR A 490 16.13 15.76 17.38
C TYR A 490 17.46 15.50 18.13
N LYS A 491 17.64 14.29 18.67
CA LYS A 491 18.88 13.87 19.34
C LYS A 491 19.80 13.21 18.32
N GLY A 492 20.78 13.97 17.82
CA GLY A 492 21.80 13.46 16.91
C GLY A 492 21.28 13.01 15.55
N GLY A 493 20.16 13.55 15.07
CA GLY A 493 19.50 13.16 13.82
C GLY A 493 18.39 12.12 13.99
N TRP A 494 18.10 11.66 15.22
CA TRP A 494 17.16 10.57 15.49
C TRP A 494 16.02 11.01 16.42
N ASN A 495 14.78 10.75 15.99
CA ASN A 495 13.61 10.90 16.85
C ASN A 495 13.42 9.64 17.71
N THR A 496 13.79 9.73 18.99
CA THR A 496 13.61 8.62 19.95
C THR A 496 12.15 8.20 20.12
N ALA A 497 11.19 9.12 19.95
CA ALA A 497 9.76 8.78 20.01
C ALA A 497 9.35 7.83 18.87
N ALA A 498 9.87 8.06 17.65
CA ALA A 498 9.64 7.19 16.50
C ALA A 498 10.25 5.80 16.71
N LEU A 499 11.45 5.73 17.29
CA LEU A 499 12.12 4.45 17.58
C LEU A 499 11.37 3.61 18.62
N TRP A 500 10.86 4.24 19.68
CA TRP A 500 10.01 3.53 20.65
C TRP A 500 8.65 3.15 20.07
N ALA A 501 8.04 4.02 19.26
CA ALA A 501 6.77 3.73 18.62
C ALA A 501 6.85 2.57 17.63
N ILE A 502 7.93 2.46 16.83
CA ILE A 502 8.10 1.33 15.91
C ILE A 502 8.35 0.04 16.69
N LEU A 503 9.22 0.08 17.71
CA LEU A 503 9.51 -1.10 18.55
C LEU A 503 8.23 -1.61 19.21
N ILE A 504 7.52 -0.75 19.95
CA ILE A 504 6.29 -1.12 20.65
C ILE A 504 5.17 -1.51 19.66
N GLY A 505 5.15 -0.95 18.45
CA GLY A 505 4.20 -1.32 17.40
C GLY A 505 4.43 -2.72 16.81
N VAL A 506 5.69 -3.15 16.68
CA VAL A 506 6.06 -4.48 16.15
C VAL A 506 5.93 -5.58 17.22
N MET A 507 6.22 -5.25 18.48
CA MET A 507 6.29 -6.23 19.58
C MET A 507 5.06 -7.16 19.71
N PRO A 508 3.80 -6.71 19.58
CA PRO A 508 2.64 -7.58 19.74
C PRO A 508 2.50 -8.67 18.66
N THR A 509 3.01 -8.42 17.46
CA THR A 509 2.85 -9.29 16.28
C THR A 509 4.08 -10.18 16.08
N LEU A 510 5.22 -9.81 16.66
CA LEU A 510 6.49 -10.53 16.54
C LEU A 510 6.40 -12.00 16.98
N PRO A 511 5.78 -12.38 18.11
CA PRO A 511 5.67 -13.79 18.47
C PRO A 511 4.90 -14.60 17.42
N GLY A 512 3.78 -14.07 16.92
CA GLY A 512 3.00 -14.74 15.86
C GLY A 512 3.80 -14.90 14.56
N PHE A 513 4.57 -13.87 14.17
CA PHE A 513 5.51 -13.98 13.05
C PHE A 513 6.53 -15.10 13.25
N LEU A 514 7.18 -15.15 14.43
CA LEU A 514 8.17 -16.20 14.77
C LEU A 514 7.55 -17.60 14.77
N GLY A 515 6.27 -17.71 15.15
CA GLY A 515 5.48 -18.94 15.02
C GLY A 515 5.27 -19.34 13.55
N THR A 516 4.86 -18.40 12.71
CA THR A 516 4.62 -18.60 11.28
C THR A 516 5.86 -19.06 10.53
N ILE A 517 7.04 -18.53 10.88
CA ILE A 517 8.32 -18.95 10.27
C ILE A 517 8.95 -20.19 10.95
N GLY A 518 8.27 -20.79 11.94
CA GLY A 518 8.71 -22.02 12.60
C GLY A 518 9.88 -21.87 13.59
N VAL A 519 10.22 -20.63 13.99
CA VAL A 519 11.30 -20.37 14.97
C VAL A 519 10.84 -20.67 16.39
N VAL A 520 9.55 -20.45 16.69
CA VAL A 520 8.95 -20.73 17.99
C VAL A 520 7.70 -21.60 17.80
N SER A 521 7.42 -22.51 18.72
CA SER A 521 6.22 -23.36 18.70
C SER A 521 5.47 -23.29 20.03
N GLY A 522 4.21 -23.74 20.05
CA GLY A 522 3.39 -23.76 21.27
C GLY A 522 2.93 -22.39 21.77
N LEU A 523 2.89 -21.38 20.89
CA LEU A 523 2.43 -20.05 21.24
C LEU A 523 0.92 -20.02 21.54
N PRO A 524 0.47 -19.25 22.55
CA PRO A 524 -0.95 -18.98 22.76
C PRO A 524 -1.63 -18.44 21.48
N PRO A 525 -2.87 -18.86 21.17
CA PRO A 525 -3.57 -18.48 19.92
C PRO A 525 -3.68 -16.97 19.68
N ILE A 526 -3.68 -16.16 20.74
CA ILE A 526 -3.75 -14.70 20.65
C ILE A 526 -2.60 -14.10 19.82
N PHE A 527 -1.40 -14.69 19.86
CA PHE A 527 -0.27 -14.16 19.08
C PHE A 527 -0.44 -14.41 17.58
N GLY A 528 -1.05 -15.54 17.21
CA GLY A 528 -1.46 -15.80 15.82
C GLY A 528 -2.51 -14.79 15.36
N GLN A 529 -3.55 -14.55 16.17
CA GLN A 529 -4.62 -13.59 15.85
C GLN A 529 -4.11 -12.14 15.73
N LEU A 530 -3.19 -11.73 16.59
CA LEU A 530 -2.54 -10.41 16.48
C LEU A 530 -1.71 -10.31 15.20
N TYR A 531 -1.03 -11.40 14.82
CA TYR A 531 -0.26 -11.47 13.59
C TYR A 531 -1.16 -11.48 12.33
N ASP A 532 -2.29 -12.17 12.35
CA ASP A 532 -3.29 -12.14 11.27
C ASP A 532 -3.80 -10.71 11.00
N LEU A 533 -3.74 -9.84 12.02
CA LEU A 533 -4.09 -8.42 11.96
C LEU A 533 -2.86 -7.50 12.02
N ALA A 534 -1.67 -8.00 11.67
CA ALA A 534 -0.40 -7.34 11.98
C ALA A 534 -0.31 -5.89 11.51
N TRP A 535 -0.84 -5.61 10.31
CA TRP A 535 -0.92 -4.25 9.79
C TRP A 535 -1.70 -3.32 10.72
N PHE A 536 -2.93 -3.71 11.08
CA PHE A 536 -3.84 -2.89 11.86
C PHE A 536 -3.34 -2.67 13.29
N VAL A 537 -2.84 -3.75 13.92
CA VAL A 537 -2.23 -3.70 15.25
C VAL A 537 -1.02 -2.75 15.22
N GLY A 538 -0.14 -2.93 14.24
CA GLY A 538 1.06 -2.13 14.10
C GLY A 538 0.76 -0.63 13.91
N VAL A 539 -0.16 -0.29 13.00
CA VAL A 539 -0.62 1.09 12.76
C VAL A 539 -1.21 1.70 14.03
N ALA A 540 -2.13 0.99 14.69
CA ALA A 540 -2.83 1.53 15.85
C ALA A 540 -1.88 1.77 17.02
N VAL A 541 -1.06 0.77 17.37
CA VAL A 541 -0.15 0.85 18.51
C VAL A 541 0.94 1.90 18.26
N SER A 542 1.59 1.89 17.09
CA SER A 542 2.65 2.87 16.81
C SER A 542 2.12 4.30 16.75
N SER A 543 0.94 4.52 16.18
CA SER A 543 0.30 5.85 16.12
C SER A 543 0.02 6.40 17.52
N VAL A 544 -0.55 5.57 18.40
CA VAL A 544 -0.87 5.97 19.78
C VAL A 544 0.40 6.28 20.55
N VAL A 545 1.38 5.37 20.53
CA VAL A 545 2.66 5.54 21.24
C VAL A 545 3.39 6.78 20.73
N TYR A 546 3.48 6.96 19.41
CA TYR A 546 4.13 8.12 18.80
C TYR A 546 3.46 9.42 19.22
N CYS A 547 2.13 9.49 19.14
CA CYS A 547 1.37 10.66 19.55
C CYS A 547 1.60 11.01 21.02
N LEU A 548 1.63 10.01 21.92
CA LEU A 548 1.86 10.21 23.34
C LEU A 548 3.27 10.74 23.62
N LEU A 549 4.29 10.16 23.00
CA LEU A 549 5.69 10.54 23.18
C LEU A 549 6.02 11.90 22.55
N MET A 550 5.31 12.28 21.48
CA MET A 550 5.48 13.58 20.82
C MET A 550 4.63 14.70 21.44
N ARG A 551 3.87 14.44 22.51
CA ARG A 551 3.15 15.50 23.24
C ARG A 551 4.16 16.49 23.83
N GLY A 552 4.14 17.72 23.30
CA GLY A 552 5.03 18.79 23.76
C GLY A 552 6.46 18.73 23.22
N ALA A 553 6.75 17.84 22.27
CA ALA A 553 8.05 17.79 21.60
C ALA A 553 8.30 19.06 20.75
N PRO A 554 9.56 19.54 20.63
CA PRO A 554 9.92 20.63 19.72
C PRO A 554 9.46 20.32 18.29
N GLY A 555 8.77 21.27 17.65
CA GLY A 555 8.22 21.08 16.30
C GLY A 555 6.81 20.45 16.23
N ALA A 556 6.22 20.02 17.35
CA ALA A 556 4.77 19.86 17.46
C ALA A 556 4.16 21.26 17.45
N TYR A 557 3.74 21.75 16.28
CA TYR A 557 3.42 23.17 16.09
C TYR A 557 2.36 23.63 17.09
N LYS A 558 2.73 24.56 17.98
CA LYS A 558 1.79 25.25 18.87
C LYS A 558 0.82 26.03 17.98
N SER A 559 -0.47 25.71 18.08
CA SER A 559 -1.55 26.59 17.63
C SER A 559 -1.27 28.00 18.16
N GLY A 560 -1.29 29.00 17.28
CA GLY A 560 -0.90 30.38 17.55
C GLY A 560 -1.29 30.90 18.93
N GLY A 561 -0.29 31.49 19.60
CA GLY A 561 -0.39 32.16 20.89
C GLY A 561 0.93 32.80 21.33
N ASP A 562 2.06 32.13 21.07
CA ASP A 562 3.37 32.54 21.64
C ASP A 562 4.33 33.23 20.65
N ALA A 563 3.95 33.40 19.38
CA ALA A 563 4.80 34.10 18.40
C ALA A 563 4.79 35.63 18.57
N ALA A 564 4.01 36.17 19.51
CA ALA A 564 3.89 37.60 19.74
C ALA A 564 4.71 38.13 20.93
N SER A 565 5.47 37.31 21.67
CA SER A 565 6.19 37.78 22.87
C SER A 565 7.71 37.84 22.75
N ASN A 566 8.32 37.39 21.65
CA ASN A 566 9.74 37.61 21.41
C ASN A 566 9.91 38.60 20.26
N GLY A 567 9.54 39.85 20.53
CA GLY A 567 9.97 40.97 19.74
C GLY A 567 11.49 40.96 19.66
N PHE A 568 12.02 40.84 18.45
CA PHE A 568 13.32 41.38 18.12
C PHE A 568 13.30 42.84 18.57
N SER A 569 14.10 43.16 19.58
CA SER A 569 14.41 44.54 19.93
C SER A 569 15.14 45.17 18.75
N ASP A 570 14.44 46.00 17.98
CA ASP A 570 15.04 46.98 17.08
C ASP A 570 15.95 47.88 17.93
N GLY A 571 17.26 47.66 17.80
CA GLY A 571 18.29 48.52 18.35
C GLY A 571 18.40 49.81 17.55
N GLY A 572 17.61 50.80 17.97
CA GLY A 572 17.94 52.23 18.05
C GLY A 572 18.88 52.87 17.01
N SER A 573 18.26 53.68 16.14
CA SER A 573 18.59 55.09 15.89
C SER A 573 20.05 55.56 15.99
N ALA A 574 20.56 56.02 14.85
CA ALA A 574 21.72 56.89 14.72
C ALA A 574 21.63 58.19 15.55
N PRO A 575 22.80 58.79 15.87
CA PRO A 575 22.92 60.24 15.94
C PRO A 575 23.78 60.75 14.78
N GLY A 576 23.22 61.69 14.03
CA GLY A 576 24.01 62.58 13.20
C GLY A 576 24.91 63.47 14.06
N GLY A 577 26.11 63.75 13.54
CA GLY A 577 27.06 64.70 14.09
C GLY A 577 28.04 65.09 12.99
N ALA A 578 28.06 66.37 12.66
CA ALA A 578 28.78 66.97 11.55
C ALA A 578 30.29 67.14 11.81
N THR A 579 30.94 67.68 10.76
CA THR A 579 32.15 68.52 10.72
C THR A 579 33.54 67.89 10.57
N ILE A 580 34.17 68.36 9.49
CA ILE A 580 35.57 68.34 8.98
C ILE A 580 35.99 67.07 8.24
#